data_AF-A0A067NLF6-F1
#
_entry.id   AF-A0A067NLF6-F1
#
_cell.length_a   1.000
_cell.length_b   1.000
_cell.length_c   1.000
_cell.angle_alpha   90.00
_cell.angle_beta   90.00
_cell.angle_gamma   90.00
#
_symmetry.space_group_name_H-M   'P 1'
#
loop_
_entity.id
_entity.type
_entity.pdbx_description
1 polymer ?
#
loop_
_entity_poly.entity_id
_entity_poly.type
_entity_poly.pdbx_seq_one_letter_code
_entity_poly.pdbx_strand_id
1 'polypeptide(L)'
;MSLLTVHSVMGATGSGKTTFINTASGSALRVGSGLMSCTSAVQTSRPFPLDGRTVRLIDTPGFDDTTRTDTDVLTMIAAFLSSTYQHGVKLSGVIYIHRISDFRMGGTSTRNFRMFRELCGDTTLRNVVIVTNMWGEVSVDIGEAREEELKNRDIFFKPVLGKGAQMKRHDNTFDSACALMRCIAFKAPLALRIQRELVDEEKDITETAAGAELGRELHEQAMRYKAEQRQLQDEMKKGILLLPSSSFFPLNVYPSPQH
;
A
#
# COMPACT_ATOMS: atom_id res chain seq x y z
N MET A 1 21.10 3.34 -29.98
CA MET A 1 20.83 2.92 -28.58
C MET A 1 19.37 3.22 -28.27
N SER A 2 18.58 2.24 -27.87
CA SER A 2 17.22 2.47 -27.36
C SER A 2 17.29 3.21 -26.02
N LEU A 3 16.40 4.17 -25.80
CA LEU A 3 16.34 4.88 -24.52
C LEU A 3 15.84 3.92 -23.44
N LEU A 4 16.59 3.79 -22.34
CA LEU A 4 16.16 3.04 -21.16
C LEU A 4 15.16 3.87 -20.36
N THR A 5 13.97 3.32 -20.11
CA THR A 5 12.95 3.91 -19.24
C THR A 5 12.72 3.01 -18.04
N VAL A 6 12.69 3.61 -16.86
CA VAL A 6 12.56 2.88 -15.59
C VAL A 6 11.23 3.25 -14.96
N HIS A 7 10.44 2.24 -14.59
CA HIS A 7 9.15 2.43 -13.92
C HIS A 7 9.09 1.67 -12.60
N SER A 8 8.57 2.32 -11.56
CA SER A 8 8.32 1.67 -10.28
C SER A 8 6.91 1.12 -10.23
N VAL A 9 6.74 -0.08 -9.68
CA VAL A 9 5.42 -0.69 -9.43
C VAL A 9 5.18 -0.72 -7.92
N MET A 10 4.14 -0.03 -7.47
CA MET A 10 3.78 0.17 -6.06
C MET A 10 2.34 -0.26 -5.80
N GLY A 11 1.98 -0.41 -4.53
CA GLY A 11 0.65 -0.85 -4.09
C GLY A 11 0.72 -1.83 -2.92
N ALA A 12 -0.44 -2.18 -2.37
CA ALA A 12 -0.54 -3.04 -1.19
C ALA A 12 0.08 -4.44 -1.40
N THR A 13 0.42 -5.12 -0.31
CA THR A 13 0.81 -6.53 -0.33
C THR A 13 -0.32 -7.38 -0.92
N GLY A 14 0.03 -8.34 -1.78
CA GLY A 14 -0.95 -9.15 -2.49
C GLY A 14 -1.71 -8.45 -3.63
N SER A 15 -1.40 -7.20 -3.97
CA SER A 15 -2.09 -6.49 -5.07
C SER A 15 -1.74 -6.96 -6.48
N GLY A 16 -0.76 -7.86 -6.64
CA GLY A 16 -0.36 -8.42 -7.93
C GLY A 16 0.82 -7.69 -8.62
N LYS A 17 1.61 -6.89 -7.91
CA LYS A 17 2.80 -6.18 -8.43
C LYS A 17 3.80 -7.09 -9.14
N THR A 18 4.29 -8.11 -8.46
CA THR A 18 5.27 -9.06 -9.02
C THR A 18 4.68 -9.83 -10.20
N THR A 19 3.40 -10.22 -10.13
CA THR A 19 2.70 -10.89 -11.23
C THR A 19 2.62 -9.99 -12.45
N PHE A 20 2.23 -8.72 -12.29
CA PHE A 20 2.23 -7.73 -13.36
C PHE A 20 3.62 -7.58 -14.00
N ILE A 21 4.67 -7.50 -13.19
CA ILE A 21 6.05 -7.37 -13.69
C ILE A 21 6.47 -8.60 -14.49
N ASN A 22 6.20 -9.80 -13.99
CA ASN A 22 6.52 -11.04 -14.68
C ASN A 22 5.76 -11.15 -16.01
N THR A 23 4.46 -10.84 -16.01
CA THR A 23 3.63 -10.78 -17.22
C THR A 23 4.20 -9.78 -18.21
N ALA A 24 4.52 -8.56 -17.79
CA ALA A 24 5.00 -7.49 -18.66
C ALA A 24 6.39 -7.73 -19.24
N SER A 25 7.30 -8.31 -18.46
CA SER A 25 8.72 -8.39 -18.79
C SER A 25 9.19 -9.78 -19.22
N GLY A 26 8.39 -10.81 -19.03
CA GLY A 26 8.82 -12.22 -19.15
C GLY A 26 9.86 -12.63 -18.09
N SER A 27 10.05 -11.83 -17.03
CA SER A 27 10.92 -12.18 -15.91
C SER A 27 10.29 -13.27 -15.03
N ALA A 28 11.11 -13.92 -14.21
CA ALA A 28 10.70 -14.89 -13.21
C ALA A 28 11.02 -14.37 -11.80
N LEU A 29 10.55 -13.17 -11.46
CA LEU A 29 10.65 -12.65 -10.10
C LEU A 29 9.83 -13.53 -9.16
N ARG A 30 10.31 -13.68 -7.92
CA ARG A 30 9.68 -14.56 -6.93
C ARG A 30 8.35 -13.97 -6.49
N VAL A 31 7.24 -14.59 -6.92
CA VAL A 31 5.89 -14.25 -6.44
C VAL A 31 5.68 -14.90 -5.07
N GLY A 32 5.36 -14.11 -4.05
CA GLY A 32 4.92 -14.64 -2.76
C GLY A 32 3.51 -15.20 -2.88
N SER A 33 3.36 -16.53 -2.87
CA SER A 33 2.08 -17.21 -3.04
C SER A 33 1.38 -17.59 -1.72
N GLY A 34 1.76 -16.98 -0.59
CA GLY A 34 1.18 -17.26 0.74
C GLY A 34 0.90 -16.00 1.55
N LEU A 35 0.25 -16.16 2.71
CA LEU A 35 -0.05 -15.09 3.69
C LEU A 35 1.21 -14.36 4.22
N MET A 36 2.40 -14.88 3.93
CA MET A 36 3.69 -14.23 4.22
C MET A 36 4.27 -13.61 2.96
N SER A 37 4.39 -12.29 2.98
CA SER A 37 5.00 -11.47 1.93
C SER A 37 6.48 -11.85 1.72
N CYS A 38 6.79 -12.38 0.54
CA CYS A 38 8.12 -12.91 0.21
C CYS A 38 9.06 -11.88 -0.44
N THR A 39 8.64 -10.63 -0.67
CA THR A 39 9.54 -9.60 -1.21
C THR A 39 10.30 -8.91 -0.09
N SER A 40 11.40 -9.54 0.34
CA SER A 40 12.29 -9.01 1.38
C SER A 40 13.14 -7.82 0.94
N ALA A 41 13.14 -7.50 -0.36
CA ALA A 41 13.92 -6.43 -0.95
C ALA A 41 13.25 -5.93 -2.23
N VAL A 42 13.58 -4.70 -2.62
CA VAL A 42 13.24 -4.14 -3.94
C VAL A 42 13.91 -5.00 -5.03
N GLN A 43 13.14 -5.44 -6.02
CA GLN A 43 13.64 -6.27 -7.14
C GLN A 43 13.53 -5.49 -8.45
N THR A 44 14.31 -5.87 -9.45
CA THR A 44 14.21 -5.29 -10.79
C THR A 44 14.02 -6.37 -11.84
N SER A 45 13.15 -6.11 -12.81
CA SER A 45 12.98 -6.98 -13.96
C SER A 45 14.23 -6.99 -14.82
N ARG A 46 14.38 -8.03 -15.65
CA ARG A 46 15.27 -7.92 -16.81
C ARG A 46 14.78 -6.77 -17.70
N PRO A 47 15.66 -6.00 -18.34
CA PRO A 47 15.24 -5.03 -19.35
C PRO A 47 14.56 -5.74 -20.52
N PHE A 48 13.48 -5.17 -21.05
CA PHE A 48 12.73 -5.73 -22.17
C PHE A 48 12.32 -4.62 -23.16
N PRO A 49 12.14 -4.95 -24.45
CA PRO A 49 11.73 -3.98 -25.45
C PRO A 49 10.24 -3.63 -25.34
N LEU A 50 9.90 -2.35 -25.51
CA LEU A 50 8.53 -1.87 -25.69
C LEU A 50 8.55 -0.73 -26.71
N ASP A 51 7.98 -0.95 -27.88
CA ASP A 51 7.82 0.05 -28.95
C ASP A 51 9.09 0.89 -29.23
N GLY A 52 10.24 0.22 -29.35
CA GLY A 52 11.54 0.87 -29.62
C GLY A 52 12.27 1.45 -28.41
N ARG A 53 11.68 1.35 -27.21
CA ARG A 53 12.33 1.67 -25.92
C ARG A 53 12.74 0.41 -25.19
N THR A 54 13.73 0.53 -24.31
CA THR A 54 14.05 -0.53 -23.35
C THR A 54 13.42 -0.15 -22.03
N VAL A 55 12.57 -1.02 -21.48
CA VAL A 55 11.88 -0.80 -20.22
C VAL A 55 12.51 -1.67 -19.14
N ARG A 56 12.64 -1.11 -17.93
CA ARG A 56 12.93 -1.86 -16.70
C ARG A 56 11.88 -1.54 -15.66
N LEU A 57 11.30 -2.58 -15.05
CA LEU A 57 10.34 -2.43 -13.96
C LEU A 57 11.03 -2.68 -12.62
N ILE A 58 10.67 -1.89 -11.62
CA ILE A 58 11.09 -2.06 -10.23
C ILE A 58 9.90 -2.61 -9.45
N ASP A 59 10.07 -3.77 -8.84
CA ASP A 59 9.12 -4.35 -7.90
C ASP A 59 9.44 -3.82 -6.50
N THR A 60 8.47 -3.17 -5.86
CA THR A 60 8.63 -2.68 -4.50
C THR A 60 7.96 -3.62 -3.50
N PRO A 61 8.44 -3.68 -2.24
CA PRO A 61 7.65 -4.22 -1.15
C PRO A 61 6.25 -3.57 -1.12
N GLY A 62 5.25 -4.34 -0.69
CA GLY A 62 3.89 -3.83 -0.57
C GLY A 62 3.66 -3.12 0.76
N PHE A 63 2.85 -2.07 0.74
CA PHE A 63 2.26 -1.51 1.97
C PHE A 63 1.23 -2.49 2.55
N ASP A 64 0.86 -2.38 3.82
CA ASP A 64 -0.06 -3.33 4.49
C ASP A 64 0.50 -4.77 4.52
N ASP A 65 1.78 -4.89 4.87
CA ASP A 65 2.46 -6.19 5.02
C ASP A 65 2.21 -6.76 6.43
N THR A 66 1.84 -8.04 6.53
CA THR A 66 1.62 -8.71 7.82
C THR A 66 2.92 -8.98 8.60
N THR A 67 4.06 -8.91 7.91
CA THR A 67 5.39 -9.24 8.44
C THR A 67 6.30 -8.02 8.58
N ARG A 68 5.91 -6.85 8.04
CA ARG A 68 6.70 -5.62 8.07
C ARG A 68 5.85 -4.41 8.40
N THR A 69 6.44 -3.41 9.03
CA THR A 69 5.75 -2.15 9.26
C THR A 69 5.75 -1.31 7.99
N ASP A 70 4.74 -0.46 7.81
CA ASP A 70 4.72 0.48 6.69
C ASP A 70 5.92 1.45 6.72
N THR A 71 6.50 1.71 7.90
CA THR A 71 7.74 2.47 8.07
C THR A 71 8.93 1.76 7.41
N ASP A 72 9.06 0.46 7.60
CA ASP A 72 10.12 -0.34 6.97
C ASP A 72 9.95 -0.35 5.44
N VAL A 73 8.69 -0.50 4.98
CA VAL A 73 8.35 -0.48 3.55
C VAL A 73 8.72 0.86 2.93
N LEU A 74 8.31 1.97 3.55
CA LEU A 74 8.67 3.32 3.10
C LEU A 74 10.19 3.52 3.08
N THR A 75 10.90 3.04 4.11
CA THR A 75 12.36 3.14 4.21
C THR A 75 13.07 2.39 3.09
N MET A 76 12.64 1.17 2.77
CA MET A 76 13.22 0.39 1.68
C MET A 76 12.99 1.05 0.31
N ILE A 77 11.78 1.57 0.07
CA ILE A 77 11.45 2.27 -1.17
C ILE A 77 12.28 3.56 -1.27
N ALA A 78 12.32 4.35 -0.20
CA ALA A 78 13.09 5.58 -0.11
C ALA A 78 14.57 5.36 -0.38
N ALA A 79 15.21 4.39 0.31
CA ALA A 79 16.62 4.08 0.13
C ALA A 79 16.95 3.70 -1.32
N PHE A 80 16.12 2.87 -1.95
CA PHE A 80 16.30 2.47 -3.34
C PHE A 80 16.12 3.65 -4.32
N LEU A 81 15.09 4.46 -4.12
CA LEU A 81 14.79 5.60 -4.98
C LEU A 81 15.83 6.73 -4.84
N SER A 82 16.33 6.97 -3.63
CA SER A 82 17.39 7.95 -3.38
C SER A 82 18.72 7.50 -3.98
N SER A 83 19.09 6.23 -3.77
CA SER A 83 20.31 5.67 -4.38
C SER A 83 20.25 5.77 -5.91
N THR A 84 19.14 5.40 -6.54
CA THR A 84 19.01 5.51 -8.01
C THR A 84 19.06 6.96 -8.50
N TYR A 85 18.47 7.89 -7.76
CA TYR A 85 18.48 9.32 -8.07
C TYR A 85 19.88 9.94 -7.98
N GLN A 86 20.65 9.60 -6.95
CA GLN A 86 22.05 10.02 -6.79
C GLN A 86 22.93 9.56 -7.95
N HIS A 87 22.62 8.41 -8.55
CA HIS A 87 23.30 7.89 -9.75
C HIS A 87 22.71 8.46 -11.06
N GLY A 88 21.89 9.51 -11.00
CA GLY A 88 21.32 10.19 -12.17
C GLY A 88 20.16 9.47 -12.85
N VAL A 89 19.62 8.39 -12.26
CA VAL A 89 18.49 7.64 -12.81
C VAL A 89 17.18 8.21 -12.29
N LYS A 90 16.40 8.81 -13.18
CA LYS A 90 15.05 9.32 -12.89
C LYS A 90 13.98 8.34 -13.36
N LEU A 91 12.89 8.23 -12.60
CA LEU A 91 11.76 7.41 -12.99
C LEU A 91 11.00 8.06 -14.15
N SER A 92 10.71 7.25 -15.18
CA SER A 92 9.87 7.64 -16.31
C SER A 92 8.38 7.54 -15.96
N GLY A 93 8.03 6.70 -14.97
CA GLY A 93 6.68 6.66 -14.41
C GLY A 93 6.52 5.70 -13.25
N VAL A 94 5.35 5.76 -12.63
CA VAL A 94 4.98 4.94 -11.48
C VAL A 94 3.65 4.27 -11.75
N ILE A 95 3.57 2.98 -11.47
CA ILE A 95 2.38 2.14 -11.61
C ILE A 95 1.89 1.85 -10.20
N TYR A 96 0.67 2.28 -9.87
CA TYR A 96 0.04 1.96 -8.59
C TYR A 96 -1.05 0.90 -8.80
N ILE A 97 -0.87 -0.30 -8.27
CA ILE A 97 -1.83 -1.40 -8.46
C ILE A 97 -2.78 -1.50 -7.27
N HIS A 98 -4.08 -1.49 -7.58
CA HIS A 98 -5.19 -1.65 -6.65
C HIS A 98 -6.11 -2.80 -7.10
N ARG A 99 -6.55 -3.64 -6.16
CA ARG A 99 -7.47 -4.75 -6.47
C ARG A 99 -8.90 -4.23 -6.48
N ILE A 100 -9.62 -4.44 -7.57
CA ILE A 100 -11.05 -4.05 -7.62
C ILE A 100 -11.91 -4.96 -6.73
N SER A 101 -11.41 -6.16 -6.39
CA SER A 101 -12.10 -7.15 -5.58
C SER A 101 -12.14 -6.84 -4.10
N ASP A 102 -11.31 -5.90 -3.62
CA ASP A 102 -11.31 -5.47 -2.21
C ASP A 102 -12.68 -4.90 -1.84
N PHE A 103 -13.38 -5.59 -0.92
CA PHE A 103 -14.76 -5.27 -0.53
C PHE A 103 -14.93 -3.87 0.10
N ARG A 104 -13.84 -3.30 0.61
CA ARG A 104 -13.77 -1.94 1.12
C ARG A 104 -12.40 -1.38 0.81
N MET A 105 -12.34 -0.14 0.31
CA MET A 105 -11.18 0.71 0.59
C MET A 105 -11.18 0.99 2.10
N GLY A 106 -10.61 0.05 2.87
CA GLY A 106 -10.48 0.19 4.32
C GLY A 106 -9.65 1.42 4.68
N GLY A 107 -9.69 1.81 5.95
CA GLY A 107 -8.88 2.93 6.45
C GLY A 107 -7.40 2.80 6.06
N THR A 108 -6.84 1.59 6.14
CA THR A 108 -5.46 1.27 5.75
C THR A 108 -5.18 1.48 4.26
N SER A 109 -6.07 1.06 3.36
CA SER A 109 -5.85 1.22 1.91
C SER A 109 -5.89 2.69 1.49
N THR A 110 -6.80 3.47 2.09
CA THR A 110 -6.90 4.92 1.88
C THR A 110 -5.64 5.64 2.37
N ARG A 111 -5.15 5.24 3.54
CA ARG A 111 -3.93 5.74 4.19
C ARG A 111 -2.68 5.49 3.34
N ASN A 112 -2.47 4.23 2.95
CA ASN A 112 -1.38 3.84 2.05
C ASN A 112 -1.39 4.61 0.73
N PHE A 113 -2.57 4.90 0.18
CA PHE A 113 -2.69 5.71 -1.01
C PHE A 113 -2.32 7.19 -0.78
N ARG A 114 -2.65 7.77 0.38
CA ARG A 114 -2.22 9.15 0.73
C ARG A 114 -0.71 9.23 0.86
N MET A 115 -0.10 8.29 1.59
CA MET A 115 1.37 8.20 1.67
C MET A 115 1.99 8.05 0.27
N PHE A 116 1.44 7.20 -0.60
CA PHE A 116 1.89 7.06 -1.98
C PHE A 116 1.84 8.39 -2.76
N ARG A 117 0.75 9.15 -2.59
CA ARG A 117 0.61 10.47 -3.22
C ARG A 117 1.66 11.44 -2.72
N GLU A 118 1.94 11.48 -1.42
CA GLU A 118 2.98 12.33 -0.84
C GLU A 118 4.38 11.91 -1.32
N LEU A 119 4.64 10.61 -1.43
CA LEU A 119 5.89 10.07 -1.97
C LEU A 119 6.14 10.55 -3.41
N CYS A 120 5.11 10.51 -4.26
CA CYS A 120 5.20 10.95 -5.65
C CYS A 120 5.32 12.47 -5.77
N GLY A 121 4.48 13.20 -5.06
CA GLY A 121 4.29 14.65 -5.19
C GLY A 121 3.48 15.06 -6.42
N ASP A 122 2.72 16.14 -6.28
CA ASP A 122 1.73 16.57 -7.26
C ASP A 122 2.27 16.77 -8.68
N THR A 123 3.50 17.28 -8.81
CA THR A 123 4.14 17.57 -10.11
C THR A 123 4.44 16.31 -10.94
N THR A 124 4.54 15.14 -10.30
CA THR A 124 4.89 13.87 -10.95
C THR A 124 3.67 12.99 -11.24
N LEU A 125 2.48 13.36 -10.74
CA LEU A 125 1.26 12.55 -10.90
C LEU A 125 0.87 12.35 -12.36
N ARG A 126 1.25 13.26 -13.26
CA ARG A 126 1.12 13.04 -14.71
C ARG A 126 1.88 11.81 -15.22
N ASN A 127 2.91 11.34 -14.52
CA ASN A 127 3.65 10.12 -14.84
C ASN A 127 3.16 8.89 -14.05
N VAL A 128 2.01 8.99 -13.38
CA VAL A 128 1.39 7.91 -12.62
C VAL A 128 0.27 7.24 -13.42
N VAL A 129 0.23 5.91 -13.38
CA VAL A 129 -0.90 5.11 -13.84
C VAL A 129 -1.40 4.28 -12.67
N ILE A 130 -2.64 4.51 -12.27
CA ILE A 130 -3.38 3.65 -11.38
C ILE A 130 -3.94 2.49 -12.19
N VAL A 131 -3.65 1.28 -11.73
CA VAL A 131 -4.07 0.04 -12.37
C VAL A 131 -5.04 -0.68 -11.46
N THR A 132 -6.22 -1.01 -11.98
CA THR A 132 -7.16 -1.91 -11.30
C THR A 132 -7.08 -3.30 -11.90
N ASN A 133 -6.91 -4.32 -11.06
CA ASN A 133 -6.88 -5.73 -11.49
C ASN A 133 -7.89 -6.57 -10.70
N MET A 134 -7.82 -7.89 -10.84
CA MET A 134 -8.73 -8.87 -10.20
C MET A 134 -10.20 -8.68 -10.60
N TRP A 135 -10.42 -8.19 -11.81
CA TRP A 135 -11.76 -8.01 -12.40
C TRP A 135 -12.54 -9.32 -12.56
N GLY A 136 -11.85 -10.47 -12.61
CA GLY A 136 -12.48 -11.80 -12.64
C GLY A 136 -12.99 -12.29 -11.28
N GLU A 137 -12.72 -11.59 -10.18
CA GLU A 137 -13.16 -11.97 -8.83
C GLU A 137 -14.48 -11.29 -8.41
N VAL A 138 -14.99 -10.38 -9.23
CA VAL A 138 -16.25 -9.66 -8.98
C VAL A 138 -17.13 -9.68 -10.22
N SER A 139 -18.44 -9.48 -10.05
CA SER A 139 -19.31 -9.24 -11.20
C SER A 139 -18.95 -7.90 -11.85
N VAL A 140 -19.25 -7.78 -13.15
CA VAL A 140 -19.02 -6.55 -13.94
C VAL A 140 -19.66 -5.36 -13.24
N ASP A 141 -20.94 -5.44 -12.89
CA ASP A 141 -21.67 -4.33 -12.25
C ASP A 141 -21.03 -3.86 -10.94
N ILE A 142 -20.57 -4.80 -10.09
CA ILE A 142 -19.89 -4.46 -8.83
C ILE A 142 -18.54 -3.81 -9.11
N GLY A 143 -17.77 -4.37 -10.05
CA GLY A 143 -16.47 -3.80 -10.42
C GLY A 143 -16.59 -2.40 -11.00
N GLU A 144 -17.60 -2.14 -11.83
CA GLU A 144 -17.85 -0.83 -12.45
C GLU A 144 -18.31 0.20 -11.43
N ALA A 145 -19.24 -0.16 -10.53
CA ALA A 145 -19.65 0.71 -9.44
C ALA A 145 -18.48 1.09 -8.52
N ARG A 146 -17.61 0.13 -8.18
CA ARG A 146 -16.39 0.38 -7.40
C ARG A 146 -15.41 1.26 -8.14
N GLU A 147 -15.21 1.03 -9.43
CA GLU A 147 -14.33 1.86 -10.26
C GLU A 147 -14.82 3.31 -10.33
N GLU A 148 -16.13 3.51 -10.48
CA GLU A 148 -16.75 4.83 -10.49
C GLU A 148 -16.58 5.52 -9.13
N GLU A 149 -16.77 4.80 -8.02
CA GLU A 149 -16.53 5.33 -6.69
C GLU A 149 -15.07 5.76 -6.49
N LEU A 150 -14.11 4.90 -6.89
CA LEU A 150 -12.68 5.18 -6.83
C LEU A 150 -12.29 6.43 -7.62
N LYS A 151 -12.91 6.65 -8.78
CA LYS A 151 -12.68 7.82 -9.64
C LYS A 151 -13.24 9.12 -9.06
N ASN A 152 -14.36 9.05 -8.33
CA ASN A 152 -15.18 10.22 -8.01
C ASN A 152 -15.12 10.69 -6.55
N ARG A 153 -14.54 9.91 -5.63
CA ARG A 153 -14.41 10.30 -4.22
C ARG A 153 -13.05 10.96 -3.92
N ASP A 154 -13.07 12.06 -3.17
CA ASP A 154 -11.86 12.80 -2.76
C ASP A 154 -10.96 12.01 -1.79
N ILE A 155 -11.53 11.02 -1.11
CA ILE A 155 -10.76 10.07 -0.28
C ILE A 155 -10.01 9.03 -1.11
N PHE A 156 -10.34 8.86 -2.40
CA PHE A 156 -9.75 7.85 -3.29
C PHE A 156 -8.93 8.52 -4.40
N PHE A 157 -9.14 8.14 -5.67
CA PHE A 157 -8.25 8.51 -6.76
C PHE A 157 -8.59 9.86 -7.41
N LYS A 158 -9.78 10.42 -7.16
CA LYS A 158 -10.19 11.72 -7.72
C LYS A 158 -9.09 12.81 -7.63
N PRO A 159 -8.40 13.02 -6.49
CA PRO A 159 -7.40 14.08 -6.40
C PRO A 159 -6.19 13.88 -7.30
N VAL A 160 -5.76 12.63 -7.54
CA VAL A 160 -4.61 12.35 -8.40
C VAL A 160 -4.99 12.32 -9.88
N LEU A 161 -6.20 11.86 -10.19
CA LEU A 161 -6.75 11.91 -11.56
C LEU A 161 -6.91 13.35 -12.02
N GLY A 162 -7.37 14.23 -11.14
CA GLY A 162 -7.43 15.68 -11.39
C GLY A 162 -6.06 16.34 -11.64
N LYS A 163 -4.96 15.67 -11.27
CA LYS A 163 -3.57 16.13 -11.49
C LYS A 163 -2.86 15.39 -12.62
N GLY A 164 -3.61 14.68 -13.46
CA GLY A 164 -3.11 14.07 -14.70
C GLY A 164 -2.66 12.61 -14.57
N ALA A 165 -2.84 11.98 -13.40
CA ALA A 165 -2.71 10.53 -13.32
C ALA A 165 -3.79 9.85 -14.18
N GLN A 166 -3.47 8.70 -14.73
CA GLN A 166 -4.44 7.90 -15.49
C GLN A 166 -4.90 6.71 -14.67
N MET A 167 -6.12 6.23 -14.90
CA MET A 167 -6.63 4.98 -14.35
C MET A 167 -6.99 4.02 -15.47
N LYS A 168 -6.58 2.76 -15.35
CA LYS A 168 -6.75 1.73 -16.39
C LYS A 168 -6.99 0.35 -15.76
N ARG A 169 -7.76 -0.49 -16.46
CA ARG A 169 -8.00 -1.88 -16.06
C ARG A 169 -6.87 -2.78 -16.56
N HIS A 170 -6.51 -3.79 -15.77
CA HIS A 170 -5.59 -4.87 -16.13
C HIS A 170 -6.28 -6.22 -15.96
N ASP A 171 -6.24 -7.02 -17.01
CA ASP A 171 -6.86 -8.36 -17.09
C ASP A 171 -5.82 -9.49 -16.95
N ASN A 172 -4.64 -9.19 -16.38
CA ASN A 172 -3.52 -10.12 -16.22
C ASN A 172 -2.93 -10.66 -17.53
N THR A 173 -3.20 -10.03 -18.67
CA THR A 173 -2.60 -10.37 -19.97
C THR A 173 -1.37 -9.51 -20.28
N PHE A 174 -0.51 -10.03 -21.18
CA PHE A 174 0.60 -9.27 -21.73
C PHE A 174 0.12 -8.01 -22.46
N ASP A 175 -0.95 -8.12 -23.23
CA ASP A 175 -1.47 -7.01 -24.05
C ASP A 175 -1.95 -5.84 -23.19
N SER A 176 -2.70 -6.11 -22.12
CA SER A 176 -3.10 -5.04 -21.21
C SER A 176 -1.90 -4.46 -20.45
N ALA A 177 -0.91 -5.28 -20.04
CA ALA A 177 0.33 -4.78 -19.45
C ALA A 177 1.09 -3.84 -20.39
N CYS A 178 1.22 -4.19 -21.67
CA CYS A 178 1.84 -3.33 -22.69
C CYS A 178 1.06 -2.02 -22.89
N ALA A 179 -0.27 -2.08 -22.99
CA ALA A 179 -1.11 -0.90 -23.12
C ALA A 179 -0.95 0.08 -21.93
N LEU A 180 -0.83 -0.46 -20.72
CA LEU A 180 -0.59 0.31 -19.50
C LEU A 180 0.78 0.99 -19.53
N MET A 181 1.84 0.25 -19.87
CA MET A 181 3.19 0.80 -19.91
C MET A 181 3.35 1.89 -20.98
N ARG A 182 2.68 1.75 -22.14
CA ARG A 182 2.67 2.79 -23.19
C ARG A 182 2.21 4.15 -22.68
N CYS A 183 1.33 4.17 -21.67
CA CYS A 183 0.85 5.42 -21.07
C CYS A 183 1.96 6.24 -20.38
N ILE A 184 3.10 5.63 -20.02
CA ILE A 184 4.19 6.27 -19.28
C ILE A 184 5.58 6.08 -19.91
N ALA A 185 5.77 5.11 -20.81
CA ALA A 185 7.05 4.83 -21.45
C ALA A 185 7.61 6.00 -22.26
N PHE A 186 6.75 6.88 -22.76
CA PHE A 186 7.14 8.04 -23.59
C PHE A 186 7.17 9.36 -22.82
N LYS A 187 6.89 9.34 -21.51
CA LYS A 187 6.88 10.56 -20.69
C LYS A 187 8.30 10.95 -20.28
N ALA A 188 8.53 12.27 -20.17
CA ALA A 188 9.78 12.80 -19.66
C ALA A 188 9.99 12.34 -18.20
N PRO A 189 11.15 11.77 -17.85
CA PRO A 189 11.44 11.35 -16.48
C PRO A 189 11.38 12.50 -15.48
N LEU A 190 10.80 12.26 -14.31
CA LEU A 190 10.67 13.24 -13.23
C LEU A 190 11.14 12.62 -11.91
N ALA A 191 11.84 13.42 -11.11
CA ALA A 191 12.17 13.03 -9.74
C ALA A 191 10.91 13.09 -8.88
N LEU A 192 10.64 11.99 -8.16
CA LEU A 192 9.57 11.97 -7.17
C LEU A 192 9.89 12.94 -6.02
N ARG A 193 8.86 13.39 -5.29
CA ARG A 193 9.05 14.29 -4.15
C ARG A 193 10.01 13.70 -3.13
N ILE A 194 9.86 12.43 -2.76
CA ILE A 194 10.74 11.78 -1.78
C ILE A 194 12.21 11.77 -2.21
N GLN A 195 12.51 11.67 -3.51
CA GLN A 195 13.88 11.68 -4.00
C GLN A 195 14.53 13.06 -3.81
N ARG A 196 13.77 14.13 -4.10
CA ARG A 196 14.23 15.51 -3.89
C ARG A 196 14.37 15.83 -2.40
N GLU A 197 13.39 15.44 -1.60
CA GLU A 197 13.42 15.66 -0.15
C GLU A 197 14.63 15.00 0.52
N LEU A 198 14.96 13.76 0.15
CA LEU A 198 16.07 13.01 0.75
C LEU A 198 17.45 13.40 0.19
N VAL A 199 17.54 13.79 -1.08
CA VAL A 199 18.83 13.98 -1.76
C VAL A 199 19.15 15.45 -2.02
N ASP A 200 18.18 16.24 -2.49
CA ASP A 200 18.40 17.66 -2.80
C ASP A 200 18.21 18.55 -1.56
N GLU A 201 17.28 18.18 -0.67
CA GLU A 201 16.96 18.91 0.56
C GLU A 201 17.57 18.29 1.83
N GLU A 202 18.24 17.14 1.70
CA GLU A 202 18.93 16.41 2.79
C GLU A 202 18.05 16.14 4.04
N LYS A 203 16.74 15.95 3.86
CA LYS A 203 15.81 15.65 4.96
C LYS A 203 15.99 14.23 5.48
N ASP A 204 15.71 14.03 6.77
CA ASP A 204 15.49 12.69 7.29
C ASP A 204 14.18 12.09 6.72
N ILE A 205 14.10 10.75 6.63
CA ILE A 205 12.90 10.09 6.12
C ILE A 205 11.63 10.46 6.90
N THR A 206 11.75 10.68 8.20
CA THR A 206 10.63 11.08 9.05
C THR A 206 10.15 12.52 8.80
N GLU A 207 11.01 13.36 8.22
CA GLU A 207 10.72 14.75 7.87
C GLU A 207 10.18 14.90 6.43
N THR A 208 10.30 13.86 5.61
CA THR A 208 9.68 13.82 4.28
C THR A 208 8.16 13.91 4.37
N ALA A 209 7.50 14.37 3.31
CA ALA A 209 6.05 14.46 3.32
C ALA A 209 5.36 13.09 3.47
N ALA A 210 5.95 12.06 2.87
CA ALA A 210 5.48 10.68 3.01
C ALA A 210 5.68 10.17 4.45
N GLY A 211 6.85 10.42 5.05
CA GLY A 211 7.14 10.07 6.44
C GLY A 211 6.23 10.80 7.44
N ALA A 212 5.97 12.08 7.21
CA ALA A 212 5.06 12.88 8.03
C ALA A 212 3.61 12.40 7.93
N GLU A 213 3.13 11.99 6.75
CA GLU A 213 1.80 11.38 6.60
C GLU A 213 1.72 10.05 7.34
N LEU A 214 2.71 9.16 7.16
CA LEU A 214 2.75 7.89 7.89
C LEU A 214 2.80 8.12 9.42
N GLY A 215 3.58 9.09 9.89
CA GLY A 215 3.65 9.47 11.30
C GLY A 215 2.29 9.95 11.85
N ARG A 216 1.54 10.74 11.08
CA ARG A 216 0.16 11.15 11.44
C ARG A 216 -0.74 9.92 11.58
N GLU A 217 -0.67 9.00 10.63
CA GLU A 217 -1.51 7.79 10.63
C GLU A 217 -1.24 6.87 11.83
N LEU A 218 0.05 6.65 12.14
CA LEU A 218 0.48 5.89 13.31
C LEU A 218 0.03 6.55 14.61
N HIS A 219 0.10 7.88 14.68
CA HIS A 219 -0.39 8.64 15.84
C HIS A 219 -1.90 8.50 16.02
N GLU A 220 -2.69 8.66 14.95
CA GLU A 220 -4.14 8.45 14.99
C GLU A 220 -4.50 7.03 15.44
N GLN A 221 -3.78 6.02 14.95
CA GLN A 221 -4.01 4.63 15.31
C GLN A 221 -3.67 4.38 16.79
N ALA A 222 -2.56 4.93 17.29
CA ALA A 222 -2.20 4.84 18.69
C ALA A 222 -3.26 5.49 19.61
N MET A 223 -3.84 6.62 19.18
CA MET A 223 -4.92 7.27 19.93
C MET A 223 -6.21 6.45 19.94
N ARG A 224 -6.57 5.80 18.83
CA ARG A 224 -7.71 4.87 18.76
C ARG A 224 -7.52 3.67 19.67
N TYR A 225 -6.36 3.01 19.62
CA TYR A 225 -6.07 1.88 20.51
C TYR A 225 -6.09 2.28 21.99
N LYS A 226 -5.58 3.46 22.34
CA LYS A 226 -5.67 3.97 23.73
C LYS A 226 -7.13 4.18 24.15
N ALA A 227 -8.00 4.66 23.27
CA ALA A 227 -9.42 4.85 23.57
C ALA A 227 -10.14 3.50 23.73
N GLU A 228 -9.88 2.55 22.83
CA GLU A 228 -10.43 1.18 22.90
C GLU A 228 -9.96 0.45 24.17
N GLN A 229 -8.67 0.56 24.52
CA GLN A 229 -8.14 -0.01 25.76
C GLN A 229 -8.83 0.57 27.00
N ARG A 230 -9.09 1.88 27.03
CA ARG A 230 -9.84 2.51 28.13
C ARG A 230 -11.27 1.98 28.21
N GLN A 231 -11.95 1.88 27.07
CA GLN A 231 -13.31 1.36 27.02
C GLN A 231 -13.37 -0.10 27.51
N LEU A 232 -12.46 -0.95 27.03
CA LEU A 232 -12.37 -2.35 27.47
C LEU A 232 -12.04 -2.45 28.96
N GLN A 233 -11.15 -1.60 29.50
CA GLN A 233 -10.85 -1.56 30.93
C GLN A 233 -12.07 -1.13 31.76
N ASP A 234 -12.86 -0.18 31.29
CA ASP A 234 -14.09 0.26 31.97
C ASP A 234 -15.18 -0.83 31.92
N GLU A 235 -15.32 -1.53 30.79
CA GLU A 235 -16.21 -2.69 30.65
C GLU A 235 -15.78 -3.84 31.58
N MET A 236 -14.48 -4.15 31.64
CA MET A 236 -13.95 -5.16 32.57
C MET A 236 -14.23 -4.80 34.02
N LYS A 237 -14.03 -3.53 34.44
CA LYS A 237 -14.35 -3.08 35.80
C LYS A 237 -15.83 -3.24 36.13
N LYS A 238 -16.72 -2.88 35.19
CA LYS A 238 -18.18 -3.05 35.35
C LYS A 238 -18.57 -4.52 35.42
N GLY A 239 -17.95 -5.39 34.62
CA GLY A 239 -18.20 -6.83 34.62
C GLY A 239 -17.72 -7.54 35.89
N ILE A 240 -16.55 -7.15 36.42
CA ILE A 240 -16.02 -7.69 37.69
C ILE A 240 -16.90 -7.28 38.88
N LEU A 241 -17.51 -6.09 38.83
CA LEU A 241 -18.46 -5.64 39.86
C LEU A 241 -19.79 -6.42 39.88
N LEU A 242 -20.08 -7.22 38.83
CA LEU A 242 -21.32 -7.99 38.69
C LEU A 242 -21.16 -9.47 39.08
N LEU A 243 -19.97 -9.93 39.49
CA LEU A 243 -19.80 -11.28 40.06
C LEU A 243 -20.25 -11.27 41.53
N PRO A 244 -21.33 -11.98 41.91
CA PRO A 244 -21.78 -12.00 43.29
C PRO A 244 -20.74 -12.71 44.15
N SER A 245 -20.24 -12.03 45.18
CA SER A 245 -19.50 -12.62 46.29
C SER A 245 -20.46 -13.44 47.17
N SER A 246 -20.91 -14.59 46.68
CA SER A 246 -21.76 -15.50 47.46
C SER A 246 -21.38 -16.97 47.26
N SER A 247 -20.34 -17.40 47.98
CA SER A 247 -20.16 -18.80 48.38
C SER A 247 -19.32 -18.90 49.65
N PHE A 248 -19.84 -18.33 50.74
CA PHE A 248 -19.52 -18.78 52.10
C PHE A 248 -20.82 -19.25 52.74
N PHE A 249 -21.12 -20.55 52.61
CA PHE A 249 -22.12 -21.22 53.44
C PHE A 249 -21.48 -21.50 54.81
N PRO A 250 -21.99 -20.98 55.93
CA PRO A 250 -21.55 -21.42 57.24
C PRO A 250 -22.09 -22.84 57.51
N LEU A 251 -21.19 -23.75 57.87
CA LEU A 251 -21.50 -25.09 58.39
C LEU A 251 -22.37 -24.94 59.65
N ASN A 252 -23.62 -25.40 59.56
CA ASN A 252 -24.54 -25.44 60.68
C ASN A 252 -24.09 -26.57 61.63
N VAL A 253 -23.53 -26.20 62.78
CA VAL A 253 -23.19 -27.13 63.86
C VAL A 253 -24.50 -27.44 64.60
N TYR A 254 -25.00 -28.66 64.46
CA TYR A 254 -26.12 -29.17 65.26
C TYR A 254 -25.71 -29.29 66.74
N PRO A 255 -26.50 -28.79 67.70
CA PRO A 255 -26.26 -29.05 69.12
C PRO A 255 -26.83 -30.42 69.52
N SER A 256 -26.05 -31.16 70.33
CA SER A 256 -26.41 -32.44 70.93
C SER A 256 -27.58 -32.33 71.92
N PRO A 257 -28.42 -33.37 72.08
CA PRO A 257 -29.58 -33.32 72.97
C PRO A 257 -29.18 -33.60 74.43
N GLN A 258 -29.76 -32.85 75.37
CA GLN A 258 -29.82 -33.19 76.80
C GLN A 258 -31.28 -33.36 77.22
N HIS A 259 -31.56 -34.56 77.72
CA HIS A 259 -32.73 -35.08 78.45
C HIS A 259 -34.07 -35.26 77.73
#